data_AF-A0A089JA39-F1
#
_entry.id   AF-A0A089JA39-F1
#
_cell.length_a   1.000
_cell.length_b   1.000
_cell.length_c   1.000
_cell.angle_alpha   90.00
_cell.angle_beta   90.00
_cell.angle_gamma   90.00
#
_symmetry.space_group_name_H-M   'P 1'
#
loop_
_entity.id
_entity.type
_entity.pdbx_description
1 polymer ?
#
loop_
_entity_poly.entity_id
_entity_poly.type
_entity_poly.pdbx_seq_one_letter_code
_entity_poly.pdbx_strand_id
1 'polypeptide(L)'
;MNLTNLSKKERGSLAIDFTEAEQKVGFPLCEGIKSLYTRSFGEMDISVLNLSEKVHIKPQGTRWDTWFSFNNCEGNCEVMLSMPGSEKELADFIAYGFREWTGGNDFGKRMMIGSLFVNIGDICILLNNDTGKVEWIDCGYGYFDTYDENPNGVLADSIEEFLGFFE
;
A
#
# COMPACT_ATOMS: atom_id res chain seq x y z
N MET A 1 16.75 -0.85 3.50
CA MET A 1 16.66 -0.70 2.01
C MET A 1 15.69 0.44 1.73
N ASN A 2 16.00 1.45 0.91
CA ASN A 2 15.04 2.54 0.64
C ASN A 2 14.18 2.28 -0.62
N LEU A 3 13.12 3.05 -0.83
CA LEU A 3 12.18 2.84 -1.94
C LEU A 3 12.79 3.11 -3.31
N THR A 4 13.75 4.03 -3.43
CA THR A 4 14.52 4.25 -4.67
C THR A 4 15.36 3.03 -5.08
N ASN A 5 15.87 2.26 -4.11
CA ASN A 5 16.57 1.02 -4.41
C ASN A 5 15.58 -0.11 -4.73
N LEU A 6 14.44 -0.15 -4.05
CA LEU A 6 13.40 -1.14 -4.31
C LEU A 6 12.77 -0.96 -5.70
N SER A 7 12.51 0.29 -6.14
CA SER A 7 11.93 0.59 -7.45
C SER A 7 12.79 0.06 -8.60
N LYS A 8 14.11 0.07 -8.42
CA LYS A 8 15.10 -0.41 -9.40
C LYS A 8 15.28 -1.93 -9.41
N LYS A 9 14.78 -2.67 -8.43
CA LYS A 9 14.87 -4.14 -8.42
C LYS A 9 13.83 -4.74 -9.36
N GLU A 10 14.21 -5.67 -10.22
CA GLU A 10 13.27 -6.31 -11.14
C GLU A 10 12.22 -7.15 -10.38
N ARG A 11 10.96 -7.09 -10.85
CA ARG A 11 9.92 -8.02 -10.39
C ARG A 11 10.35 -9.46 -10.69
N GLY A 12 10.09 -10.40 -9.79
CA GLY A 12 10.51 -11.79 -9.96
C GLY A 12 12.00 -12.06 -9.68
N SER A 13 12.75 -11.09 -9.14
CA SER A 13 14.16 -11.30 -8.76
C SER A 13 14.35 -12.45 -7.78
N LEU A 14 13.34 -12.70 -6.94
CA LEU A 14 13.24 -13.83 -6.05
C LEU A 14 12.19 -14.81 -6.60
N ALA A 15 12.57 -16.07 -6.75
CA ALA A 15 11.63 -17.14 -7.07
C ALA A 15 10.86 -17.52 -5.81
N ILE A 16 9.58 -17.14 -5.75
CA ILE A 16 8.73 -17.32 -4.57
C ILE A 16 7.48 -18.11 -4.96
N ASP A 17 7.14 -19.11 -4.16
CA ASP A 17 5.84 -19.78 -4.22
C ASP A 17 4.85 -19.11 -3.27
N PHE A 18 3.77 -18.55 -3.82
CA PHE A 18 2.72 -17.87 -3.05
C PHE A 18 1.59 -18.80 -2.60
N THR A 19 1.66 -20.11 -2.90
CA THR A 19 0.58 -21.07 -2.61
C THR A 19 0.19 -21.07 -1.13
N GLU A 20 1.16 -21.05 -0.22
CA GLU A 20 0.86 -21.00 1.22
C GLU A 20 0.16 -19.69 1.62
N ALA A 21 0.61 -18.56 1.09
CA ALA A 21 -0.01 -17.26 1.36
C ALA A 21 -1.46 -17.22 0.84
N GLU A 22 -1.70 -17.66 -0.39
CA GLU A 22 -3.02 -17.74 -1.03
C GLU A 22 -3.97 -18.67 -0.25
N GLN A 23 -3.47 -19.80 0.26
CA GLN A 23 -4.24 -20.69 1.13
C GLN A 23 -4.62 -20.02 2.47
N LYS A 24 -3.70 -19.27 3.10
CA LYS A 24 -3.97 -18.57 4.36
C LYS A 24 -4.99 -17.46 4.21
N VAL A 25 -4.95 -16.70 3.12
CA VAL A 25 -5.91 -15.62 2.87
C VAL A 25 -7.23 -16.13 2.26
N GLY A 26 -7.23 -17.29 1.62
CA GLY A 26 -8.41 -17.94 1.05
C GLY A 26 -8.78 -17.44 -0.36
N PHE A 27 -7.86 -16.77 -1.05
CA PHE A 27 -8.05 -16.26 -2.41
C PHE A 27 -6.70 -16.08 -3.14
N PRO A 28 -6.70 -16.06 -4.49
CA PRO A 28 -5.49 -15.78 -5.26
C PRO A 28 -4.99 -14.35 -5.05
N LEU A 29 -3.68 -14.19 -4.89
CA LEU A 29 -3.04 -12.89 -4.77
C LEU A 29 -2.91 -12.23 -6.14
N CYS A 30 -3.16 -10.93 -6.21
CA CYS A 30 -3.00 -10.15 -7.43
C CYS A 30 -1.52 -10.01 -7.81
N GLU A 31 -1.28 -9.70 -9.09
CA GLU A 31 0.08 -9.53 -9.61
C GLU A 31 0.84 -8.40 -8.91
N GLY A 32 0.16 -7.36 -8.42
CA GLY A 32 0.81 -6.29 -7.68
C GLY A 32 1.47 -6.77 -6.38
N ILE A 33 0.77 -7.61 -5.60
CA ILE A 33 1.30 -8.17 -4.34
C ILE A 33 2.50 -9.07 -4.66
N LYS A 34 2.36 -9.94 -5.68
CA LYS A 34 3.43 -10.84 -6.12
C LYS A 34 4.65 -10.06 -6.63
N SER A 35 4.42 -9.01 -7.42
CA SER A 35 5.46 -8.13 -7.97
C SER A 35 6.23 -7.40 -6.87
N LEU A 36 5.55 -6.94 -5.81
CA LEU A 36 6.20 -6.27 -4.69
C LEU A 36 7.11 -7.22 -3.92
N TYR A 37 6.59 -8.37 -3.51
CA TYR A 37 7.30 -9.25 -2.57
C TYR A 37 8.30 -10.20 -3.25
N THR A 38 8.31 -10.29 -4.58
CA THR A 38 9.39 -10.96 -5.33
C THR A 38 10.63 -10.10 -5.55
N ARG A 39 10.64 -8.83 -5.12
CA ARG A 39 11.81 -7.95 -5.31
C ARG A 39 12.86 -8.10 -4.21
N SER A 40 12.44 -8.23 -2.96
CA SER A 40 13.37 -8.25 -1.83
C SER A 40 12.70 -8.67 -0.52
N PHE A 41 13.54 -9.08 0.44
CA PHE A 41 13.20 -9.17 1.86
C PHE A 41 13.98 -8.14 2.68
N GLY A 42 13.60 -8.00 3.95
CA GLY A 42 14.29 -7.20 4.96
C GLY A 42 13.68 -5.82 5.19
N GLU A 43 14.14 -5.16 6.25
CA GLU A 43 13.61 -3.86 6.68
C GLU A 43 13.79 -2.78 5.60
N MET A 44 12.69 -2.04 5.40
CA MET A 44 12.68 -0.85 4.57
C MET A 44 12.99 0.37 5.40
N ASP A 45 13.71 1.28 4.76
CA ASP A 45 13.99 2.61 5.26
C ASP A 45 12.96 3.58 4.69
N ILE A 46 12.81 4.72 5.35
CA ILE A 46 11.89 5.78 4.95
C ILE A 46 12.43 6.46 3.68
N SER A 47 11.54 6.78 2.74
CA SER A 47 11.86 7.60 1.56
C SER A 47 10.94 8.81 1.48
N VAL A 48 11.42 9.89 0.88
CA VAL A 48 10.62 11.12 0.75
C VAL A 48 9.94 11.15 -0.62
N LEU A 49 8.64 11.41 -0.63
CA LEU A 49 7.82 11.57 -1.82
C LEU A 49 7.16 12.96 -1.81
N ASN A 50 7.29 13.71 -2.90
CA ASN A 50 6.55 14.96 -3.07
C ASN A 50 5.18 14.68 -3.70
N LEU A 51 4.11 14.81 -2.92
CA LEU A 51 2.74 14.51 -3.38
C LEU A 51 2.24 15.51 -4.44
N SER A 52 2.60 16.79 -4.34
CA SER A 52 2.16 17.82 -5.31
C SER A 52 2.72 17.64 -6.72
N GLU A 53 3.90 17.03 -6.86
CA GLU A 53 4.59 16.93 -8.14
C GLU A 53 4.48 15.54 -8.77
N LYS A 54 4.52 14.48 -7.94
CA LYS A 54 4.68 13.11 -8.43
C LYS A 54 3.41 12.27 -8.38
N VAL A 55 2.38 12.69 -7.61
CA VAL A 55 1.19 11.86 -7.38
C VAL A 55 -0.07 12.60 -7.80
N HIS A 56 -0.78 12.05 -8.78
CA HIS A 56 -2.14 12.47 -9.09
C HIS A 56 -3.12 11.66 -8.24
N ILE A 57 -3.41 12.12 -7.04
CA ILE A 57 -4.34 11.44 -6.13
C ILE A 57 -5.73 11.49 -6.76
N LYS A 58 -6.28 10.31 -7.09
CA LYS A 58 -7.62 10.21 -7.66
C LYS A 58 -8.61 10.01 -6.50
N PRO A 59 -9.52 10.96 -6.27
CA PRO A 59 -10.45 10.85 -5.17
C PRO A 59 -11.51 9.80 -5.41
N GLN A 60 -11.96 9.15 -4.34
CA GLN A 60 -13.12 8.27 -4.38
C GLN A 60 -14.41 9.08 -4.18
N GLY A 61 -14.86 9.76 -5.23
CA GLY A 61 -16.05 10.63 -5.18
C GLY A 61 -15.73 12.08 -4.76
N THR A 62 -16.77 12.86 -4.48
CA THR A 62 -16.66 14.33 -4.34
C THR A 62 -16.12 14.80 -2.98
N ARG A 63 -15.97 13.91 -2.00
CA ARG A 63 -15.60 14.25 -0.61
C ARG A 63 -14.10 14.22 -0.35
N TRP A 64 -13.34 13.46 -1.14
CA TRP A 64 -11.93 13.12 -0.83
C TRP A 64 -10.90 13.75 -1.78
N ASP A 65 -11.36 14.45 -2.84
CA ASP A 65 -10.52 15.27 -3.76
C ASP A 65 -9.67 16.29 -2.98
N THR A 66 -10.17 16.69 -1.81
CA THR A 66 -9.59 17.76 -1.02
C THR A 66 -8.94 17.30 0.26
N TRP A 67 -8.80 16.00 0.60
CA TRP A 67 -8.31 15.65 1.94
C TRP A 67 -6.87 16.12 2.15
N PHE A 68 -5.97 15.85 1.19
CA PHE A 68 -4.57 16.30 1.29
C PHE A 68 -4.46 17.83 1.22
N SER A 69 -5.20 18.48 0.33
CA SER A 69 -5.20 19.95 0.23
C SER A 69 -5.79 20.62 1.47
N PHE A 70 -6.93 20.15 1.96
CA PHE A 70 -7.61 20.65 3.16
C PHE A 70 -6.72 20.58 4.40
N ASN A 71 -5.94 19.50 4.52
CA ASN A 71 -5.01 19.30 5.64
C ASN A 71 -3.59 19.85 5.36
N ASN A 72 -3.39 20.56 4.24
CA ASN A 72 -2.07 21.08 3.82
C ASN A 72 -0.97 20.01 3.81
N CYS A 73 -1.28 18.82 3.29
CA CYS A 73 -0.41 17.66 3.20
C CYS A 73 0.25 17.48 1.82
N GLU A 74 0.04 18.39 0.86
CA GLU A 74 0.42 18.23 -0.55
C GLU A 74 1.94 18.36 -0.85
N GLY A 75 2.80 18.32 0.17
CA GLY A 75 4.25 18.50 0.01
C GLY A 75 5.06 17.21 0.06
N ASN A 76 6.31 17.37 0.50
CA ASN A 76 7.15 16.23 0.87
C ASN A 76 6.51 15.48 2.04
N CYS A 77 6.27 14.20 1.85
CA CYS A 77 5.86 13.25 2.87
C CYS A 77 6.88 12.11 2.96
N GLU A 78 6.94 11.49 4.12
CA GLU A 78 7.75 10.30 4.34
C GLU A 78 6.91 9.06 4.01
N VAL A 79 7.50 8.11 3.30
CA VAL A 79 6.83 6.89 2.85
C VAL A 79 7.66 5.69 3.25
N MET A 80 6.99 4.70 3.81
CA MET A 80 7.57 3.42 4.18
C MET A 80 6.68 2.29 3.68
N LEU A 81 7.26 1.31 2.98
CA LEU A 81 6.59 0.05 2.69
C LEU A 81 7.04 -1.03 3.68
N SER A 82 6.10 -1.84 4.15
CA SER A 82 6.37 -3.00 4.99
C SER A 82 6.82 -4.17 4.12
N MET A 83 7.92 -4.81 4.51
CA MET A 83 8.50 -5.96 3.81
C MET A 83 8.72 -7.12 4.78
N PRO A 84 8.55 -8.37 4.34
CA PRO A 84 8.85 -9.53 5.16
C PRO A 84 10.36 -9.65 5.41
N GLY A 85 10.74 -10.11 6.60
CA GLY A 85 12.15 -10.30 6.96
C GLY A 85 12.82 -11.42 6.19
N SER A 86 12.04 -12.44 5.79
CA SER A 86 12.50 -13.57 4.99
C SER A 86 11.35 -14.25 4.23
N GLU A 87 11.70 -15.14 3.30
CA GLU A 87 10.73 -15.99 2.59
C GLU A 87 9.88 -16.84 3.53
N LYS A 88 10.49 -17.36 4.61
CA LYS A 88 9.79 -18.19 5.61
C LYS A 88 8.64 -17.45 6.30
N GLU A 89 8.75 -16.13 6.43
CA GLU A 89 7.76 -15.28 7.09
C GLU A 89 6.72 -14.74 6.12
N LEU A 90 6.94 -14.87 4.81
CA LEU A 90 6.15 -14.21 3.76
C LEU A 90 4.66 -14.53 3.87
N ALA A 91 4.30 -15.80 4.04
CA ALA A 91 2.90 -16.22 4.04
C ALA A 91 2.13 -15.63 5.24
N ASP A 92 2.75 -15.62 6.42
CA ASP A 92 2.17 -15.00 7.62
C ASP A 92 2.13 -13.48 7.50
N PHE A 93 3.19 -12.87 6.96
CA PHE A 93 3.28 -11.44 6.71
C PHE A 93 2.16 -10.96 5.77
N ILE A 94 1.90 -11.67 4.67
CA ILE A 94 0.81 -11.34 3.75
C ILE A 94 -0.53 -11.48 4.45
N ALA A 95 -0.77 -12.60 5.15
CA ALA A 95 -2.04 -12.82 5.85
C ALA A 95 -2.30 -11.74 6.92
N TYR A 96 -1.25 -11.31 7.63
CA TYR A 96 -1.30 -10.22 8.60
C TYR A 96 -1.71 -8.89 7.93
N GLY A 97 -1.09 -8.56 6.80
CA GLY A 97 -1.37 -7.33 6.04
C GLY A 97 -2.83 -7.21 5.56
N PHE A 98 -3.55 -8.33 5.38
CA PHE A 98 -4.98 -8.30 5.04
C PHE A 98 -5.92 -8.18 6.25
N ARG A 99 -5.45 -8.38 7.48
CA ARG A 99 -6.34 -8.58 8.64
C ARG A 99 -6.15 -7.57 9.76
N GLU A 100 -4.91 -7.27 10.13
CA GLU A 100 -4.66 -6.73 11.47
C GLU A 100 -4.87 -5.23 11.59
N TRP A 101 -4.59 -4.49 10.52
CA TRP A 101 -4.81 -3.04 10.46
C TRP A 101 -6.29 -2.64 10.47
N THR A 102 -7.19 -3.60 10.26
CA THR A 102 -8.61 -3.33 10.06
C THR A 102 -9.38 -3.01 11.34
N GLY A 103 -8.80 -3.29 12.51
CA GLY A 103 -9.50 -3.19 13.80
C GLY A 103 -10.74 -4.11 13.90
N GLY A 104 -10.81 -5.15 13.07
CA GLY A 104 -11.95 -6.07 12.97
C GLY A 104 -13.03 -5.67 11.96
N ASN A 105 -12.83 -4.58 11.20
CA ASN A 105 -13.73 -4.16 10.13
C ASN A 105 -13.45 -4.89 8.81
N ASP A 106 -14.45 -4.95 7.94
CA ASP A 106 -14.30 -5.52 6.60
C ASP A 106 -13.87 -4.44 5.60
N PHE A 107 -12.59 -4.46 5.20
CA PHE A 107 -12.05 -3.63 4.12
C PHE A 107 -11.88 -4.42 2.81
N GLY A 108 -12.48 -5.60 2.72
CA GLY A 108 -12.41 -6.47 1.57
C GLY A 108 -11.00 -7.02 1.39
N LYS A 109 -10.62 -7.28 0.14
CA LYS A 109 -9.29 -7.83 -0.16
C LYS A 109 -8.26 -6.72 -0.32
N ARG A 110 -8.12 -5.87 0.69
CA ARG A 110 -7.11 -4.80 0.74
C ARG A 110 -6.02 -5.16 1.72
N MET A 111 -4.80 -5.24 1.22
CA MET A 111 -3.63 -5.48 2.05
C MET A 111 -3.01 -4.14 2.43
N MET A 112 -2.79 -3.87 3.71
CA MET A 112 -1.92 -2.77 4.13
C MET A 112 -0.48 -3.14 3.80
N ILE A 113 0.17 -2.34 2.96
CA ILE A 113 1.54 -2.57 2.48
C ILE A 113 2.53 -1.54 3.01
N GLY A 114 2.07 -0.53 3.75
CA GLY A 114 2.93 0.52 4.27
C GLY A 114 2.17 1.71 4.84
N SER A 115 2.92 2.77 5.10
CA SER A 115 2.42 4.02 5.66
C SER A 115 3.01 5.22 4.93
N LEU A 116 2.18 6.25 4.82
CA LEU A 116 2.53 7.58 4.38
C LEU A 116 2.41 8.52 5.58
N PHE A 117 3.52 9.11 5.99
CA PHE A 117 3.61 10.01 7.13
C PHE A 117 3.48 11.45 6.65
N VAL A 118 2.40 12.09 7.05
CA VAL A 118 2.12 13.51 6.80
C VAL A 118 2.16 14.30 8.10
N ASN A 119 2.10 15.62 7.98
CA ASN A 119 2.11 16.55 9.11
C ASN A 119 0.99 16.32 10.15
N ILE A 120 -0.09 15.62 9.79
CA ILE A 120 -1.23 15.37 10.68
C ILE A 120 -1.36 13.92 11.15
N GLY A 121 -0.45 13.02 10.75
CA GLY A 121 -0.47 11.62 11.17
C GLY A 121 0.02 10.64 10.10
N ASP A 122 -0.20 9.36 10.38
CA ASP A 122 0.08 8.27 9.47
C ASP A 122 -1.17 7.85 8.69
N ILE A 123 -0.99 7.69 7.39
CA ILE A 123 -2.02 7.22 6.45
C ILE A 123 -1.60 5.83 5.99
N CYS A 124 -2.50 4.87 6.06
CA CYS A 124 -2.23 3.52 5.59
C CYS A 124 -2.19 3.50 4.06
N ILE A 125 -1.17 2.86 3.51
CA ILE A 125 -1.06 2.56 2.08
C ILE A 125 -1.58 1.14 1.88
N LEU A 126 -2.57 0.99 1.02
CA LEU A 126 -3.22 -0.28 0.73
C LEU A 126 -2.92 -0.72 -0.70
N LEU A 127 -2.87 -2.03 -0.91
CA LEU A 127 -2.90 -2.65 -2.23
C LEU A 127 -4.17 -3.46 -2.36
N ASN A 128 -5.03 -3.06 -3.30
CA ASN A 128 -6.31 -3.71 -3.53
C ASN A 128 -6.13 -4.95 -4.41
N ASN A 129 -6.43 -6.12 -3.86
CA ASN A 129 -6.26 -7.39 -4.55
C ASN A 129 -7.25 -7.58 -5.71
N ASP A 130 -8.43 -6.97 -5.65
CA ASP A 130 -9.45 -7.11 -6.69
C ASP A 130 -9.19 -6.16 -7.87
N THR A 131 -8.63 -4.97 -7.62
CA THR A 131 -8.39 -3.95 -8.66
C THR A 131 -6.94 -3.79 -9.08
N GLY A 132 -5.98 -4.24 -8.25
CA GLY A 132 -4.55 -4.04 -8.44
C GLY A 132 -4.04 -2.64 -8.09
N LYS A 133 -4.93 -1.73 -7.66
CA LYS A 133 -4.60 -0.32 -7.40
C LYS A 133 -3.92 -0.14 -6.05
N VAL A 134 -3.04 0.86 -5.98
CA VAL A 134 -2.48 1.36 -4.72
C VAL A 134 -3.38 2.46 -4.20
N GLU A 135 -3.89 2.26 -3.00
CA GLU A 135 -4.94 3.03 -2.37
C GLU A 135 -4.42 3.63 -1.06
N TRP A 136 -5.13 4.62 -0.51
CA TRP A 136 -4.80 5.20 0.79
C TRP A 136 -6.04 5.34 1.66
N ILE A 137 -5.87 5.10 2.96
CA ILE A 137 -6.92 5.30 3.95
C ILE A 137 -6.38 5.99 5.20
N ASP A 138 -7.13 6.97 5.66
CA ASP A 138 -6.98 7.56 6.98
C ASP A 138 -7.96 6.91 7.94
N CYS A 139 -7.45 6.04 8.80
CA CYS A 139 -8.26 5.32 9.79
C CYS A 139 -8.78 6.24 10.92
N GLY A 140 -8.27 7.46 11.05
CA GLY A 140 -8.75 8.45 12.03
C GLY A 140 -9.98 9.23 11.57
N TYR A 141 -10.17 9.37 10.25
CA TYR A 141 -11.27 10.14 9.65
C TYR A 141 -12.16 9.32 8.69
N GLY A 142 -11.92 8.01 8.59
CA GLY A 142 -12.71 7.09 7.77
C GLY A 142 -14.17 7.00 8.19
N TYR A 143 -15.07 6.93 7.20
CA TYR A 143 -16.45 6.55 7.40
C TYR A 143 -16.57 5.04 7.17
N PHE A 144 -16.51 4.25 8.25
CA PHE A 144 -16.40 2.80 8.19
C PHE A 144 -17.72 2.06 7.98
N ASP A 145 -18.85 2.79 7.96
CA ASP A 145 -20.18 2.18 7.83
C ASP A 145 -20.49 1.75 6.39
N THR A 146 -19.80 2.32 5.37
CA THR A 146 -20.05 2.02 3.96
C THR A 146 -18.79 1.56 3.25
N TYR A 147 -18.78 0.30 2.84
CA TYR A 147 -17.65 -0.34 2.16
C TYR A 147 -17.22 0.40 0.87
N ASP A 148 -18.18 0.82 0.06
CA ASP A 148 -17.92 1.50 -1.23
C ASP A 148 -17.32 2.91 -1.08
N GLU A 149 -17.38 3.47 0.14
CA GLU A 149 -16.76 4.76 0.48
C GLU A 149 -15.31 4.63 0.95
N ASN A 150 -14.80 3.39 1.06
CA ASN A 150 -13.42 3.06 1.38
C ASN A 150 -12.72 2.41 0.16
N PRO A 151 -11.43 2.69 -0.10
CA PRO A 151 -10.53 3.62 0.59
C PRO A 151 -10.93 5.11 0.37
N ASN A 152 -10.19 6.04 0.98
CA ASN A 152 -10.42 7.47 0.74
C ASN A 152 -9.98 7.88 -0.69
N GLY A 153 -9.02 7.18 -1.29
CA GLY A 153 -8.64 7.40 -2.68
C GLY A 153 -7.55 6.48 -3.21
N VAL A 154 -7.17 6.73 -4.46
CA VAL A 154 -6.16 5.96 -5.21
C VAL A 154 -4.90 6.80 -5.38
N LEU A 155 -3.75 6.25 -4.98
CA LEU A 155 -2.42 6.85 -5.18
C LEU A 155 -1.83 6.48 -6.55
N ALA A 156 -2.05 5.25 -7.01
CA ALA A 156 -1.57 4.75 -8.30
C ALA A 156 -2.47 3.62 -8.83
N ASP A 157 -2.52 3.43 -10.15
CA ASP A 157 -3.30 2.35 -10.77
C ASP A 157 -2.61 0.98 -10.64
N SER A 158 -1.34 0.93 -10.21
CA SER A 158 -0.57 -0.30 -9.97
C SER A 158 0.59 -0.09 -8.99
N ILE A 159 1.17 -1.17 -8.47
CA ILE A 159 2.38 -1.09 -7.64
C ILE A 159 3.60 -0.61 -8.45
N GLU A 160 3.66 -0.95 -9.74
CA GLU A 160 4.72 -0.52 -10.64
C GLU A 160 4.70 1.00 -10.82
N GLU A 161 3.53 1.58 -11.09
CA GLU A 161 3.37 3.04 -11.17
C GLU A 161 3.75 3.70 -9.84
N PHE A 162 3.30 3.14 -8.72
CA PHE A 162 3.62 3.67 -7.39
C PHE A 162 5.13 3.67 -7.10
N LEU A 163 5.82 2.56 -7.39
CA LEU A 163 7.28 2.48 -7.24
C LEU A 163 8.01 3.44 -8.20
N GLY A 164 7.44 3.73 -9.37
CA GLY A 164 7.93 4.72 -10.32
C GLY A 164 8.00 6.14 -9.76
N PHE A 165 7.22 6.46 -8.71
CA PHE A 165 7.32 7.77 -8.04
C PHE A 165 8.66 7.96 -7.31
N PHE A 166 9.41 6.88 -7.04
CA PHE A 166 10.67 6.91 -6.29
C PHE A 166 11.91 6.76 -7.18
N GLU A 167 11.73 6.73 -8.51
CA GLU A 167 12.81 6.81 -9.49
C GLU A 167 13.42 8.22 -9.59
#